data_AF-A0ABD0NNK1-F1
#
_entry.id   AF-A0ABD0NNK1-F1
#
_cell.length_a   1.000
_cell.length_b   1.000
_cell.length_c   1.000
_cell.angle_alpha   90.00
_cell.angle_beta   90.00
_cell.angle_gamma   90.00
#
_symmetry.space_group_name_H-M   'P 1'
#
loop_
_entity.id
_entity.type
_entity.pdbx_description
1 polymer ?
#
loop_
_entity_poly.entity_id
_entity_poly.type
_entity_poly.pdbx_seq_one_letter_code
_entity_poly.pdbx_strand_id
1 'polypeptide(L)'
;VFDGLVELVTSSGNYNRYRQRFSECSGFRFPILGVHLKDLIAVHVALPDWFDPEKTRVNLTKTHQLYAILEELALIQSTPPSIEANSDLLNLLI
;
A
#
# COMPACT_ATOMS: atom_id res chain seq x y z
N VAL A 1 -15.84 -4.87 -20.76
CA VAL A 1 -15.69 -3.90 -19.63
C VAL A 1 -15.27 -4.61 -18.36
N PHE A 2 -15.98 -5.66 -17.92
CA PHE A 2 -15.65 -6.43 -16.72
C PHE A 2 -14.24 -7.04 -16.75
N ASP A 3 -13.83 -7.65 -17.86
CA ASP A 3 -12.51 -8.28 -17.98
C ASP A 3 -11.35 -7.30 -17.77
N GLY A 4 -11.51 -6.05 -18.21
CA GLY A 4 -10.51 -5.00 -18.01
C GLY A 4 -10.37 -4.59 -16.55
N LEU A 5 -11.45 -4.63 -15.76
CA LEU A 5 -11.39 -4.37 -14.32
C LEU A 5 -10.70 -5.52 -13.58
N VAL A 6 -10.97 -6.76 -13.97
CA VAL A 6 -10.29 -7.96 -13.42
C VAL A 6 -8.80 -7.92 -13.77
N GLU A 7 -8.46 -7.60 -15.01
CA GLU A 7 -7.08 -7.48 -15.46
C GLU A 7 -6.33 -6.34 -14.74
N LEU A 8 -6.99 -5.21 -14.46
CA LEU A 8 -6.38 -4.10 -13.73
C LEU A 8 -5.89 -4.52 -12.33
N VAL A 9 -6.63 -5.37 -11.63
CA VAL A 9 -6.34 -5.80 -10.25
C VAL A 9 -5.77 -7.21 -10.15
N THR A 10 -5.37 -7.80 -11.29
CA THR A 10 -4.78 -9.14 -11.31
C THR A 10 -3.54 -9.23 -10.41
N SER A 11 -3.35 -10.38 -9.75
CA SER A 11 -2.14 -10.67 -8.99
C SER A 11 -0.95 -11.05 -9.88
N SER A 12 -1.18 -11.30 -11.18
CA SER A 12 -0.13 -11.62 -12.16
C SER A 12 0.97 -10.55 -12.17
N GLY A 13 2.22 -10.99 -12.14
CA GLY A 13 3.36 -10.06 -12.10
C GLY A 13 3.42 -9.22 -10.82
N ASN A 14 2.96 -9.75 -9.67
CA ASN A 14 2.92 -9.01 -8.40
C ASN A 14 2.09 -7.72 -8.48
N TYR A 15 0.87 -7.81 -9.02
CA TYR A 15 -0.04 -6.65 -9.15
C TYR A 15 0.54 -5.52 -10.00
N ASN A 16 1.35 -5.83 -11.03
CA ASN A 16 2.04 -4.82 -11.83
C ASN A 16 1.09 -3.76 -12.43
N ARG A 17 -0.02 -4.20 -13.04
CA ARG A 17 -1.01 -3.28 -13.64
C ARG A 17 -1.60 -2.32 -12.62
N TYR A 18 -1.97 -2.83 -11.44
CA TYR A 18 -2.42 -2.01 -10.32
C TYR A 18 -1.34 -1.02 -9.88
N ARG A 19 -0.10 -1.48 -9.67
CA ARG A 19 1.01 -0.63 -9.21
C ARG A 19 1.33 0.50 -10.18
N GLN A 20 1.40 0.18 -11.47
CA GLN A 20 1.59 1.16 -12.52
C GLN A 20 0.49 2.22 -12.46
N ARG A 21 -0.78 1.79 -12.51
CA ARG A 21 -1.92 2.71 -12.49
C ARG A 21 -1.97 3.54 -11.22
N PHE A 22 -1.62 2.96 -10.08
CA PHE A 22 -1.58 3.62 -8.78
C PHE A 22 -0.50 4.70 -8.71
N SER A 23 0.68 4.44 -9.31
CA SER A 23 1.78 5.40 -9.40
C SER A 23 1.48 6.59 -10.31
N GLU A 24 0.66 6.37 -11.35
CA GLU A 24 0.22 7.41 -12.31
C GLU A 24 -0.94 8.28 -11.78
N CYS A 25 -1.62 7.84 -10.71
CA CYS A 25 -2.72 8.61 -10.14
C CYS A 25 -2.23 9.84 -9.35
N SER A 26 -3.00 10.93 -9.42
CA SER A 26 -2.76 12.19 -8.70
C SER A 26 -3.96 12.56 -7.80
N GLY A 27 -3.71 13.28 -6.71
CA GLY A 27 -4.77 13.66 -5.76
C GLY A 27 -5.18 12.52 -4.83
N PHE A 28 -6.47 12.44 -4.50
CA PHE A 28 -7.01 11.33 -3.68
C PHE A 28 -6.78 9.99 -4.37
N ARG A 29 -6.21 9.04 -3.62
CA ARG A 29 -5.99 7.66 -4.07
C ARG A 29 -6.35 6.72 -2.94
N PHE A 30 -7.01 5.60 -3.23
CA PHE A 30 -7.31 4.59 -2.23
C PHE A 30 -6.57 3.28 -2.59
N PRO A 31 -5.44 2.97 -1.92
CA PRO A 31 -4.66 1.77 -2.23
C PRO A 31 -5.40 0.50 -1.85
N ILE A 32 -5.15 -0.58 -2.58
CA ILE A 32 -5.47 -1.95 -2.14
C ILE A 32 -4.46 -2.30 -1.04
N LEU A 33 -4.83 -2.02 0.21
CA LEU A 33 -3.93 -2.10 1.36
C LEU A 33 -3.24 -3.48 1.48
N GLY A 34 -3.96 -4.56 1.17
CA GLY A 34 -3.42 -5.92 1.20
C GLY A 34 -2.18 -6.14 0.32
N VAL A 35 -2.07 -5.44 -0.82
CA VAL A 35 -0.89 -5.55 -1.71
C VAL A 35 0.35 -4.98 -1.02
N HIS A 36 0.20 -3.82 -0.36
CA HIS A 36 1.28 -3.14 0.36
C HIS A 36 1.64 -3.86 1.67
N LEU A 37 0.64 -4.39 2.39
CA LEU A 37 0.88 -5.23 3.57
C LEU A 37 1.66 -6.50 3.22
N LYS A 38 1.38 -7.11 2.08
CA LYS A 38 2.14 -8.25 1.57
C LYS A 38 3.61 -7.88 1.36
N ASP A 39 3.89 -6.68 0.83
CA ASP A 39 5.26 -6.21 0.61
C ASP A 39 5.98 -5.92 1.93
N LEU A 40 5.30 -5.30 2.91
CA LEU A 40 5.84 -5.10 4.26
C LEU A 40 6.22 -6.43 4.91
N ILE A 41 5.36 -7.45 4.81
CA ILE A 41 5.65 -8.80 5.31
C ILE A 41 6.84 -9.41 4.56
N ALA A 42 6.90 -9.27 3.24
CA ALA A 42 8.00 -9.79 2.44
C ALA A 42 9.36 -9.19 2.87
N VAL A 43 9.42 -7.87 3.06
CA VAL A 43 10.63 -7.18 3.59
C VAL A 43 10.95 -7.64 5.01
N HIS A 44 9.92 -7.76 5.86
CA HIS A 44 10.09 -8.18 7.25
C HIS A 44 10.71 -9.58 7.38
N VAL A 45 10.26 -10.51 6.56
CA VAL A 45 10.72 -11.91 6.56
C VAL A 45 12.06 -12.07 5.85
N ALA A 46 12.35 -11.27 4.81
CA ALA A 46 13.57 -11.41 4.02
C ALA A 46 14.81 -10.80 4.69
N LEU A 47 14.66 -9.75 5.50
CA LEU A 47 15.78 -9.00 6.07
C LEU A 47 15.77 -9.03 7.61
N PRO A 48 16.93 -9.20 8.27
CA PRO A 48 17.01 -9.07 9.73
C PRO A 48 16.88 -7.61 10.16
N ASP A 49 16.34 -7.36 11.35
CA ASP A 49 16.23 -6.00 11.93
C ASP A 49 17.60 -5.41 12.31
N TRP A 50 18.55 -6.27 12.65
CA TRP A 50 19.88 -5.93 13.14
C TRP A 50 20.95 -6.70 12.35
N PHE A 51 22.14 -6.12 12.18
CA PHE A 51 23.26 -6.81 11.55
C PHE A 51 23.98 -7.78 12.48
N ASP A 52 23.86 -7.57 13.79
CA ASP A 52 24.52 -8.34 14.82
C ASP A 52 23.53 -8.91 15.85
N PRO A 53 23.85 -10.06 16.48
CA PRO A 53 23.01 -10.65 17.53
C PRO A 53 22.86 -9.77 18.78
N GLU A 54 23.84 -8.90 19.04
CA GLU A 54 23.86 -7.97 20.18
C GLU A 54 22.89 -6.78 19.99
N LYS A 55 22.28 -6.65 18.80
CA LYS A 55 21.34 -5.58 18.42
C LYS A 55 21.93 -4.19 18.63
N THR A 56 23.19 -4.00 18.24
CA THR A 56 23.88 -2.70 18.32
C THR A 56 23.83 -1.93 17.01
N ARG A 57 23.69 -2.62 15.87
CA ARG A 57 23.65 -1.99 14.53
C ARG A 57 22.36 -2.31 13.80
N VAL A 58 21.49 -1.31 13.66
CA VAL A 58 20.23 -1.40 12.92
C VAL A 58 20.48 -1.66 11.44
N ASN A 59 19.65 -2.50 10.82
CA ASN A 59 19.64 -2.70 9.39
C ASN A 59 18.92 -1.56 8.66
N LEU A 60 19.67 -0.51 8.32
CA LEU A 60 19.12 0.67 7.63
C LEU A 60 18.52 0.35 6.26
N THR A 61 18.99 -0.70 5.58
CA THR A 61 18.39 -1.17 4.32
C THR A 61 16.96 -1.64 4.53
N LYS A 62 16.72 -2.44 5.58
CA LYS A 62 15.37 -2.88 5.96
C LYS A 62 14.52 -1.69 6.37
N THR A 63 15.04 -0.81 7.21
CA THR A 63 14.34 0.39 7.67
C THR A 63 13.88 1.26 6.50
N HIS A 64 14.78 1.52 5.54
CA HIS A 64 14.46 2.33 4.36
C HIS A 64 13.36 1.69 3.49
N GLN A 65 13.43 0.37 3.25
CA GLN A 65 12.41 -0.32 2.45
C GLN A 65 11.04 -0.30 3.12
N LEU A 66 10.97 -0.53 4.43
CA LEU A 66 9.72 -0.45 5.19
C LEU A 66 9.19 0.99 5.21
N TYR A 67 10.07 1.96 5.42
CA TYR A 67 9.71 3.39 5.44
C TYR A 67 9.09 3.83 4.13
N ALA A 68 9.69 3.48 2.98
CA ALA A 68 9.17 3.88 1.67
C ALA A 68 7.71 3.43 1.44
N ILE A 69 7.37 2.22 1.89
CA ILE A 69 5.99 1.71 1.79
C ILE A 69 5.06 2.45 2.76
N LEU A 70 5.50 2.64 4.02
CA LEU A 70 4.69 3.30 5.05
C LEU A 70 4.46 4.79 4.76
N GLU A 71 5.46 5.47 4.21
CA GLU A 71 5.38 6.87 3.81
C GLU A 71 4.31 7.07 2.73
N GLU A 72 4.27 6.21 1.70
CA GLU A 72 3.23 6.27 0.66
C GLU A 72 1.83 6.10 1.28
N LEU A 73 1.66 5.15 2.19
CA LEU A 73 0.38 4.91 2.90
C LEU A 73 -0.02 6.06 3.82
N ALA A 74 0.95 6.74 4.45
CA ALA A 74 0.70 7.89 5.29
C ALA A 74 0.32 9.13 4.46
N LEU A 75 1.01 9.38 3.35
CA LEU A 75 0.75 10.52 2.46
C LEU A 75 -0.67 10.50 1.91
N ILE A 76 -1.21 9.32 1.62
CA ILE A 76 -2.59 9.17 1.12
C ILE A 76 -3.63 9.71 2.11
N GLN A 77 -3.40 9.58 3.41
CA GLN A 77 -4.31 10.09 4.44
C GLN A 77 -4.35 11.63 4.48
N SER A 78 -3.34 12.30 3.92
CA SER A 78 -3.30 13.77 3.82
C SER A 78 -4.20 14.35 2.71
N THR A 79 -4.68 13.49 1.81
CA THR A 79 -5.59 13.86 0.73
C THR A 79 -6.93 13.17 0.97
N PRO A 80 -7.94 13.82 1.57
CA PRO A 80 -9.26 13.22 1.72
C PRO A 80 -10.02 13.16 0.38
N PRO A 81 -10.99 12.25 0.21
CA PRO A 81 -11.83 12.21 -0.98
C PRO A 81 -12.73 13.45 -1.05
N SER A 82 -12.92 14.00 -2.25
CA SER A 82 -13.89 15.06 -2.50
C SER A 82 -15.25 14.44 -2.82
N ILE A 83 -15.96 13.98 -1.77
CA ILE A 83 -17.27 13.33 -1.87
C ILE A 83 -18.20 13.87 -0.77
N GLU A 84 -19.45 14.16 -1.12
CA GLU A 84 -20.50 14.43 -0.15
C GLU A 84 -21.12 13.12 0.33
N ALA A 85 -21.03 12.85 1.63
CA ALA A 85 -21.59 11.66 2.23
C ALA A 85 -23.02 11.93 2.74
N ASN A 86 -24.00 11.17 2.24
CA ASN A 86 -25.35 11.17 2.79
C ASN A 86 -25.42 10.20 3.98
N SER A 87 -25.78 10.72 5.16
CA SER A 87 -25.82 9.93 6.41
C SER A 87 -26.83 8.78 6.38
N ASP A 88 -27.98 8.96 5.73
CA ASP A 88 -29.02 7.94 5.65
C ASP A 88 -28.57 6.78 4.75
N LEU A 89 -27.91 7.09 3.62
CA LEU A 89 -27.31 6.08 2.76
C LEU A 89 -26.15 5.34 3.45
N LEU A 90 -25.34 6.05 4.24
CA LEU A 90 -24.29 5.39 5.03
C LEU A 90 -24.89 4.41 6.05
N ASN A 91 -25.96 4.79 6.73
CA ASN A 91 -26.66 3.93 7.69
C ASN A 91 -27.29 2.69 7.04
N LEU A 92 -27.52 2.70 5.73
CA LEU A 92 -27.98 1.53 4.98
C LEU A 92 -26.83 0.56 4.61
N LEU A 93 -25.62 1.09 4.43
CA LEU A 93 -24.45 0.32 4.00
C LEU A 93 -23.72 -0.38 5.17
N ILE A 94 -23.92 0.09 6.40
CA ILE A 94 -23.33 -0.42 7.65
C ILE A 94 -24.26 -1.44 8.29
#